data_AF-A0A145WPS2-F1
#
_entry.id   AF-A0A145WPS2-F1
#
_cell.length_a   1.000
_cell.length_b   1.000
_cell.length_c   1.000
_cell.angle_alpha   90.00
_cell.angle_beta   90.00
_cell.angle_gamma   90.00
#
_symmetry.space_group_name_H-M   'P 1'
#
loop_
_entity.id
_entity.type
_entity.pdbx_description
1 polymer ?
#
loop_
_entity_poly.entity_id
_entity_poly.type
_entity_poly.pdbx_seq_one_letter_code
_entity_poly.pdbx_strand_id
1 'polypeptide(L)'
;MKMKKLLLTVFICLNSSISYACINTYVFDLGRDGIDKKTALEKLKNSNKKPKTYKEMNDYGVLLIYAHQYNQAIKIFKEIEKNHPLLAKTAANLGTAYELKGDLKKATYWIGEGIKRDSNIHEGSEWIHLKILDAQMEQQRNPNWIRSNDVLGLDFGDRAAPHVKVKMIQFNQQNYNLEKILAHSKIQMDQRLRFVEKDPITAQILFNMANIEVIQMSWEEDAAPVLYSTASRLGYSHPELLEIRKNYILTSKWYAFKRVFAEITHFFRHLMV
;
A
#
# COMPACT_ATOMS: atom_id res chain seq x y z
N MET A 1 57.65 -8.92 12.59
CA MET A 1 56.44 -8.25 13.11
C MET A 1 55.75 -7.52 11.94
N LYS A 2 54.75 -8.13 11.29
CA LYS A 2 54.05 -7.55 10.12
C LYS A 2 52.68 -7.02 10.56
N MET A 3 52.52 -5.70 10.58
CA MET A 3 51.23 -5.03 10.82
C MET A 3 50.28 -5.29 9.65
N LYS A 4 49.17 -5.99 9.90
CA LYS A 4 48.04 -6.05 8.96
C LYS A 4 47.24 -4.77 9.09
N LYS A 5 47.21 -3.96 8.02
CA LYS A 5 46.29 -2.82 7.88
C LYS A 5 44.88 -3.39 7.78
N LEU A 6 44.05 -3.12 8.78
CA LEU A 6 42.62 -3.39 8.76
C LEU A 6 41.98 -2.32 7.86
N LEU A 7 41.62 -2.71 6.62
CA LEU A 7 40.79 -1.87 5.76
C LEU A 7 39.37 -1.90 6.35
N LEU A 8 38.98 -0.83 7.05
CA LEU A 8 37.61 -0.61 7.47
C LEU A 8 36.83 -0.10 6.26
N THR A 9 36.27 -1.02 5.47
CA THR A 9 35.27 -0.69 4.45
C THR A 9 33.99 -0.26 5.16
N VAL A 10 33.81 1.05 5.29
CA VAL A 10 32.54 1.65 5.68
C VAL A 10 31.56 1.42 4.53
N PHE A 11 30.71 0.40 4.67
CA PHE A 11 29.55 0.23 3.82
C PHE A 11 28.56 1.33 4.16
N ILE A 12 28.59 2.44 3.41
CA ILE A 12 27.50 3.41 3.45
C ILE A 12 26.33 2.74 2.73
N CYS A 13 25.51 2.00 3.48
CA CYS A 13 24.20 1.57 3.02
C CYS A 13 23.35 2.83 2.80
N LEU A 14 23.37 3.35 1.57
CA LEU A 14 22.32 4.22 1.08
C LEU A 14 21.04 3.36 0.97
N ASN A 15 20.41 3.08 2.11
CA ASN A 15 19.05 2.55 2.15
C ASN A 15 18.09 3.67 1.76
N SER A 16 18.03 4.01 0.47
CA SER A 16 16.89 4.74 -0.06
C SER A 16 15.81 3.73 -0.43
N SER A 17 15.17 3.14 0.58
CA SER A 17 13.89 2.47 0.40
C SER A 17 12.82 3.56 0.21
N ILE A 18 12.73 4.07 -1.02
CA ILE A 18 11.67 4.99 -1.43
C ILE A 18 10.49 4.11 -1.85
N SER A 19 9.41 4.15 -1.07
CA SER A 19 8.13 3.49 -1.39
C SER A 19 7.22 4.42 -2.20
N TYR A 20 5.89 4.16 -2.32
CA TYR A 20 4.78 5.14 -2.57
C TYR A 20 4.23 5.24 -4.02
N ALA A 21 2.94 5.34 -4.39
CA ALA A 21 1.65 5.45 -3.70
C ALA A 21 0.47 5.28 -4.73
N CYS A 22 -0.75 5.67 -4.34
CA CYS A 22 -1.97 5.70 -5.16
C CYS A 22 -1.96 6.83 -6.20
N ILE A 23 -2.23 6.51 -7.46
CA ILE A 23 -2.07 7.42 -8.59
C ILE A 23 -3.38 7.59 -9.36
N ASN A 24 -3.76 8.84 -9.64
CA ASN A 24 -4.94 9.16 -10.43
C ASN A 24 -4.57 9.71 -11.80
N THR A 25 -5.08 9.10 -12.87
CA THR A 25 -5.02 9.64 -14.24
C THR A 25 -6.41 10.08 -14.75
N TYR A 26 -6.44 10.78 -15.89
CA TYR A 26 -7.66 11.25 -16.54
C TYR A 26 -7.81 10.82 -18.01
N VAL A 27 -6.73 10.87 -18.79
CA VAL A 27 -6.74 10.72 -20.25
C VAL A 27 -6.05 9.42 -20.68
N PHE A 28 -4.97 9.04 -20.00
CA PHE A 28 -4.20 7.84 -20.30
C PHE A 28 -4.38 6.77 -19.22
N ASP A 29 -4.71 5.55 -19.66
CA ASP A 29 -4.76 4.36 -18.83
C ASP A 29 -3.35 3.80 -18.66
N LEU A 30 -2.92 3.69 -17.40
CA LEU A 30 -1.64 3.11 -17.01
C LEU A 30 -1.58 1.58 -17.25
N GLY A 31 -2.73 0.95 -17.52
CA GLY A 31 -2.86 -0.49 -17.60
C GLY A 31 -2.82 -1.14 -16.22
N ARG A 32 -3.14 -2.44 -16.17
CA ARG A 32 -3.22 -3.22 -14.92
C ARG A 32 -1.94 -3.10 -14.09
N ASP A 33 -0.79 -3.21 -14.74
CA ASP A 33 0.52 -3.27 -14.07
C ASP A 33 1.20 -1.90 -13.91
N GLY A 34 0.58 -0.83 -14.40
CA GLY A 34 1.23 0.47 -14.49
C GLY A 34 2.32 0.53 -15.56
N ILE A 35 3.20 1.53 -15.47
CA ILE A 35 4.36 1.65 -16.35
C ILE A 35 5.65 1.72 -15.54
N ASP A 36 6.73 1.16 -16.08
CA ASP A 36 8.05 1.30 -15.47
C ASP A 36 8.66 2.70 -15.73
N LYS A 37 9.74 3.00 -15.00
CA LYS A 37 10.46 4.26 -15.10
C LYS A 37 11.01 4.56 -16.50
N LYS A 38 11.51 3.55 -17.21
CA LYS A 38 12.06 3.71 -18.58
C LYS A 38 10.93 4.10 -19.54
N THR A 39 9.81 3.40 -19.47
CA THR A 39 8.61 3.67 -20.25
C THR A 39 8.07 5.08 -19.95
N ALA A 40 8.05 5.51 -18.68
CA ALA A 40 7.67 6.87 -18.31
C ALA A 40 8.62 7.93 -18.90
N LEU A 41 9.94 7.71 -18.83
CA LEU A 41 10.93 8.61 -19.43
C LEU A 41 10.81 8.70 -20.96
N GLU A 42 10.53 7.59 -21.64
CA GLU A 42 10.29 7.57 -23.08
C GLU A 42 9.02 8.35 -23.46
N LYS A 43 7.91 8.14 -22.73
CA LYS A 43 6.68 8.91 -22.91
C LYS A 43 6.90 10.41 -22.69
N LEU A 44 7.67 10.79 -21.66
CA LEU A 44 8.02 12.19 -21.40
C LEU A 44 8.84 12.81 -22.53
N LYS A 45 9.83 12.08 -23.09
CA LYS A 45 10.63 12.54 -24.23
C LYS A 45 9.80 12.70 -25.50
N ASN A 46 8.87 11.78 -25.76
CA ASN A 46 8.03 11.78 -26.95
C ASN A 46 6.83 12.74 -26.84
N SER A 47 6.60 13.32 -25.65
CA SER A 47 5.57 14.34 -25.43
C SER A 47 5.99 15.66 -26.09
N ASN A 48 5.84 15.72 -27.41
CA ASN A 48 6.19 16.89 -28.23
C ASN A 48 5.25 18.09 -28.03
N LYS A 49 4.21 17.95 -27.19
CA LYS A 49 3.22 18.99 -26.92
C LYS A 49 3.20 19.29 -25.43
N LYS A 50 3.33 20.57 -25.08
CA LYS A 50 3.04 21.03 -23.72
C LYS A 50 1.59 20.67 -23.37
N PRO A 51 1.32 20.09 -22.18
CA PRO A 51 -0.04 19.87 -21.71
C PRO A 51 -0.84 21.18 -21.77
N LYS A 52 -2.06 21.14 -22.31
CA LYS A 52 -2.92 22.32 -22.51
C LYS A 52 -4.06 22.39 -21.51
N THR A 53 -4.52 21.24 -21.02
CA THR A 53 -5.58 21.14 -20.02
C THR A 53 -5.03 20.67 -18.68
N TYR A 54 -5.73 20.98 -17.58
CA TYR A 54 -5.33 20.46 -16.27
C TYR A 54 -5.33 18.93 -16.21
N LYS A 55 -6.15 18.25 -17.01
CA LYS A 55 -6.19 16.79 -17.12
C LYS A 55 -4.92 16.24 -17.76
N GLU A 56 -4.47 16.85 -18.87
CA GLU A 56 -3.19 16.51 -19.50
C GLU A 56 -2.01 16.87 -18.59
N MET A 57 -2.08 17.99 -17.87
CA MET A 57 -1.06 18.37 -16.88
C MET A 57 -1.00 17.35 -15.74
N ASN A 58 -2.15 16.88 -15.27
CA ASN A 58 -2.21 15.85 -14.23
C ASN A 58 -1.49 14.58 -14.70
N ASP A 59 -1.86 14.08 -15.88
CA ASP A 59 -1.27 12.85 -16.43
C ASP A 59 0.23 13.02 -16.72
N TYR A 60 0.65 14.21 -17.17
CA TYR A 60 2.07 14.56 -17.27
C TYR A 60 2.77 14.54 -15.89
N GLY A 61 2.14 15.09 -14.85
CA GLY A 61 2.62 15.01 -13.47
C GLY A 61 2.76 13.57 -12.96
N VAL A 62 1.83 12.69 -13.34
CA VAL A 62 1.90 11.25 -13.05
C VAL A 62 3.08 10.59 -13.78
N LEU A 63 3.30 10.89 -15.06
CA LEU A 63 4.50 10.41 -15.77
C LEU A 63 5.79 10.88 -15.09
N LEU A 64 5.82 12.11 -14.57
CA LEU A 64 6.95 12.61 -13.79
C LEU A 64 7.14 11.83 -12.48
N ILE A 65 6.07 11.40 -11.81
CA ILE A 65 6.15 10.48 -10.65
C ILE A 65 6.84 9.17 -11.06
N TYR A 66 6.34 8.49 -12.10
CA TYR A 66 6.94 7.24 -12.58
C TYR A 66 8.37 7.41 -13.08
N ALA A 67 8.73 8.59 -13.58
CA ALA A 67 10.10 8.94 -13.96
C ALA A 67 11.02 9.27 -12.76
N HIS A 68 10.49 9.22 -11.53
CA HIS A 68 11.14 9.63 -10.29
C HIS A 68 11.53 11.12 -10.24
N GLN A 69 10.82 11.96 -10.98
CA GLN A 69 11.01 13.41 -11.06
C GLN A 69 10.05 14.15 -10.12
N TYR A 70 10.04 13.76 -8.84
CA TYR A 70 9.02 14.18 -7.86
C TYR A 70 8.93 15.71 -7.68
N ASN A 71 10.06 16.42 -7.68
CA ASN A 71 10.06 17.89 -7.59
C ASN A 71 9.32 18.56 -8.76
N GLN A 72 9.47 18.00 -9.97
CA GLN A 72 8.77 18.52 -11.15
C GLN A 72 7.29 18.16 -11.09
N ALA A 73 6.96 16.93 -10.70
CA ALA A 73 5.57 16.50 -10.49
C ALA A 73 4.84 17.42 -9.50
N ILE A 74 5.46 17.69 -8.34
CA ILE A 74 4.92 18.62 -7.34
C ILE A 74 4.69 20.02 -7.93
N LYS A 75 5.63 20.53 -8.74
CA LYS A 75 5.46 21.84 -9.39
C LYS A 75 4.24 21.85 -10.30
N ILE A 76 4.07 20.83 -11.12
CA ILE A 76 2.92 20.68 -12.02
C ILE A 76 1.61 20.60 -11.23
N PHE A 77 1.52 19.75 -10.22
CA PHE A 77 0.28 19.62 -9.45
C PHE A 77 -0.05 20.87 -8.63
N LYS A 78 0.96 21.60 -8.11
CA LYS A 78 0.72 22.91 -7.47
C LYS A 78 0.20 23.96 -8.45
N GLU A 79 0.65 23.93 -9.70
CA GLU A 79 0.13 24.81 -10.75
C GLU A 79 -1.33 24.49 -11.09
N ILE A 80 -1.66 23.18 -11.18
CA ILE A 80 -3.06 22.74 -11.32
C ILE A 80 -3.89 23.23 -10.13
N GLU A 81 -3.46 22.99 -8.90
CA GLU A 81 -4.19 23.41 -7.69
C GLU A 81 -4.40 24.93 -7.64
N LYS A 82 -3.42 25.72 -8.09
CA LYS A 82 -3.54 27.19 -8.14
C LYS A 82 -4.61 27.65 -9.14
N ASN A 83 -4.66 27.04 -10.32
CA ASN A 83 -5.52 27.47 -11.42
C ASN A 83 -6.90 26.75 -11.41
N HIS A 84 -6.97 25.58 -10.79
CA HIS A 84 -8.12 24.69 -10.67
C HIS A 84 -8.17 24.11 -9.25
N PRO A 85 -8.51 24.92 -8.24
CA PRO A 85 -8.51 24.48 -6.85
C PRO A 85 -9.60 23.41 -6.59
N LEU A 86 -9.49 22.75 -5.44
CA LEU A 86 -10.49 21.80 -4.91
C LEU A 86 -10.63 20.48 -5.70
N LEU A 87 -9.71 20.18 -6.62
CA LEU A 87 -9.68 18.88 -7.29
C LEU A 87 -9.13 17.81 -6.34
N ALA A 88 -9.95 16.81 -5.99
CA ALA A 88 -9.55 15.72 -5.10
C ALA A 88 -8.40 14.88 -5.66
N LYS A 89 -8.45 14.53 -6.97
CA LYS A 89 -7.38 13.79 -7.65
C LYS A 89 -6.05 14.54 -7.65
N THR A 90 -6.08 15.86 -7.83
CA THR A 90 -4.85 16.70 -7.76
C THR A 90 -4.28 16.72 -6.35
N ALA A 91 -5.13 16.82 -5.32
CA ALA A 91 -4.70 16.72 -3.93
C ALA A 91 -4.09 15.33 -3.62
N ALA A 92 -4.74 14.24 -4.03
CA ALA A 92 -4.21 12.89 -3.87
C ALA A 92 -2.83 12.73 -4.55
N ASN A 93 -2.71 13.16 -5.80
CA ASN A 93 -1.45 13.09 -6.54
C ASN A 93 -0.35 14.00 -5.95
N LEU A 94 -0.70 15.16 -5.38
CA LEU A 94 0.22 15.99 -4.60
C LEU A 94 0.73 15.23 -3.37
N GLY A 95 -0.19 14.60 -2.63
CA GLY A 95 0.14 13.81 -1.45
C GLY A 95 1.12 12.69 -1.77
N THR A 96 0.80 11.89 -2.78
CA THR A 96 1.67 10.84 -3.35
C THR A 96 3.04 11.39 -3.75
N ALA A 97 3.11 12.51 -4.47
CA ALA A 97 4.39 13.09 -4.89
C ALA A 97 5.24 13.60 -3.71
N TYR A 98 4.61 14.13 -2.66
CA TYR A 98 5.31 14.51 -1.43
C TYR A 98 5.77 13.30 -0.62
N GLU A 99 4.96 12.24 -0.53
CA GLU A 99 5.30 10.98 0.12
C GLU A 99 6.55 10.37 -0.54
N LEU A 100 6.53 10.27 -1.88
CA LEU A 100 7.65 9.85 -2.73
C LEU A 100 8.93 10.66 -2.53
N LYS A 101 8.78 11.97 -2.27
CA LYS A 101 9.90 12.86 -1.97
C LYS A 101 10.39 12.73 -0.52
N GLY A 102 9.64 12.08 0.37
CA GLY A 102 9.93 11.93 1.79
C GLY A 102 9.38 13.04 2.69
N ASP A 103 8.55 13.95 2.16
CA ASP A 103 7.89 15.02 2.94
C ASP A 103 6.53 14.53 3.48
N LEU A 104 6.60 13.64 4.47
CA LEU A 104 5.41 12.95 5.01
C LEU A 104 4.37 13.91 5.61
N LYS A 105 4.79 15.07 6.15
CA LYS A 105 3.86 16.08 6.68
C LYS A 105 3.03 16.68 5.57
N LYS A 106 3.65 17.07 4.45
CA LYS A 106 2.90 17.58 3.28
C LYS A 106 2.09 16.46 2.61
N ALA A 107 2.60 15.24 2.57
CA ALA A 107 1.86 14.10 2.07
C ALA A 107 0.54 13.93 2.84
N THR A 108 0.62 13.85 4.17
CA THR A 108 -0.54 13.72 5.08
C THR A 108 -1.55 14.84 4.86
N TYR A 109 -1.08 16.09 4.77
CA TYR A 109 -1.94 17.23 4.48
C TYR A 109 -2.70 17.05 3.16
N TRP A 110 -2.01 16.75 2.06
CA TRP A 110 -2.63 16.69 0.73
C TRP A 110 -3.53 15.47 0.53
N ILE A 111 -3.18 14.32 1.10
CA ILE A 111 -4.09 13.15 1.13
C ILE A 111 -5.34 13.48 1.94
N GLY A 112 -5.19 14.12 3.11
CA GLY A 112 -6.32 14.57 3.92
C GLY A 112 -7.22 15.56 3.17
N GLU A 113 -6.65 16.51 2.43
CA GLU A 113 -7.41 17.41 1.56
C GLU A 113 -8.14 16.66 0.43
N GLY A 114 -7.53 15.62 -0.15
CA GLY A 114 -8.17 14.73 -1.10
C GLY A 114 -9.46 14.10 -0.53
N ILE A 115 -9.37 13.50 0.66
CA ILE A 115 -10.51 12.89 1.37
C ILE A 115 -11.60 13.92 1.69
N LYS A 116 -11.23 15.14 2.11
CA LYS A 116 -12.21 16.20 2.40
C LYS A 116 -12.98 16.64 1.16
N ARG A 117 -12.32 16.68 0.00
CA ARG A 117 -12.90 17.12 -1.28
C ARG A 117 -13.77 16.04 -1.91
N ASP A 118 -13.35 14.79 -1.79
CA ASP A 118 -14.09 13.61 -2.24
C ASP A 118 -13.83 12.45 -1.29
N SER A 119 -14.81 12.13 -0.43
CA SER A 119 -14.68 11.04 0.52
C SER A 119 -14.64 9.66 -0.13
N ASN A 120 -14.98 9.56 -1.42
CA ASN A 120 -14.94 8.32 -2.20
C ASN A 120 -13.73 8.25 -3.15
N ILE A 121 -12.76 9.17 -3.04
CA ILE A 121 -11.50 9.08 -3.78
C ILE A 121 -10.82 7.73 -3.48
N HIS A 122 -10.38 7.04 -4.53
CA HIS A 122 -9.95 5.63 -4.47
C HIS A 122 -10.94 4.73 -3.72
N GLU A 123 -12.23 4.88 -4.02
CA GLU A 123 -13.33 4.10 -3.43
C GLU A 123 -13.41 4.23 -1.89
N GLY A 124 -12.93 5.36 -1.37
CA GLY A 124 -12.90 5.68 0.06
C GLY A 124 -11.76 5.00 0.83
N SER A 125 -10.75 4.46 0.14
CA SER A 125 -9.64 3.72 0.76
C SER A 125 -8.49 4.59 1.28
N GLU A 126 -8.47 5.90 1.00
CA GLU A 126 -7.38 6.82 1.38
C GLU A 126 -7.16 6.97 2.90
N TRP A 127 -8.09 6.54 3.74
CA TRP A 127 -7.83 6.48 5.19
C TRP A 127 -6.68 5.53 5.55
N ILE A 128 -6.52 4.43 4.79
CA ILE A 128 -5.39 3.51 4.94
C ILE A 128 -4.09 4.19 4.51
N HIS A 129 -4.13 5.03 3.47
CA HIS A 129 -2.97 5.82 3.05
C HIS A 129 -2.51 6.75 4.19
N LEU A 130 -3.44 7.42 4.87
CA LEU A 130 -3.10 8.23 6.06
C LEU A 130 -2.50 7.38 7.19
N LYS A 131 -3.02 6.18 7.45
CA LYS A 131 -2.44 5.25 8.44
C LYS A 131 -1.02 4.80 8.08
N ILE A 132 -0.76 4.58 6.79
CA ILE A 132 0.56 4.25 6.27
C ILE A 132 1.53 5.42 6.48
N LEU A 133 1.10 6.65 6.19
CA LEU A 133 1.89 7.87 6.41
C LEU A 133 2.20 8.09 7.90
N ASP A 134 1.22 7.87 8.77
CA ASP A 134 1.39 7.92 10.23
C ASP A 134 2.44 6.90 10.68
N ALA A 135 2.32 5.64 10.24
CA ALA A 135 3.28 4.58 10.55
C ALA A 135 4.71 4.91 10.06
N GLN A 136 4.86 5.55 8.90
CA GLN A 136 6.18 5.99 8.42
C GLN A 136 6.76 7.10 9.26
N MET A 137 5.94 8.08 9.67
CA MET A 137 6.40 9.14 10.56
C MET A 137 6.84 8.55 11.91
N GLU A 138 6.12 7.57 12.44
CA GLU A 138 6.55 6.86 13.65
C GLU A 138 7.82 6.05 13.43
N GLN A 139 7.95 5.36 12.30
CA GLN A 139 9.15 4.59 11.97
C GLN A 139 10.39 5.48 11.77
N GLN A 140 10.23 6.71 11.26
CA GLN A 140 11.31 7.71 11.21
C GLN A 140 11.80 8.11 12.59
N ARG A 141 10.92 8.15 13.59
CA ARG A 141 11.27 8.45 14.99
C ARG A 141 11.84 7.23 15.72
N ASN A 142 11.27 6.06 15.46
CA ASN A 142 11.66 4.79 16.04
C ASN A 142 11.71 3.71 14.95
N PRO A 143 12.90 3.35 14.45
CA PRO A 143 13.04 2.34 13.40
C PRO A 143 12.44 0.96 13.73
N ASN A 144 12.25 0.65 15.02
CA ASN A 144 11.66 -0.59 15.49
C ASN A 144 10.15 -0.50 15.77
N TRP A 145 9.50 0.62 15.49
CA TRP A 145 8.07 0.84 15.76
C TRP A 145 7.20 -0.30 15.21
N ILE A 146 7.46 -0.73 13.97
CA ILE A 146 6.71 -1.78 13.27
C ILE A 146 6.85 -3.19 13.88
N ARG A 147 7.76 -3.38 14.85
CA ARG A 147 7.88 -4.65 15.58
C ARG A 147 6.87 -4.81 16.71
N SER A 148 6.24 -3.72 17.15
CA SER A 148 5.35 -3.74 18.32
C SER A 148 4.02 -3.04 18.10
N ASN A 149 3.81 -2.46 16.91
CA ASN A 149 2.62 -1.70 16.56
C ASN A 149 2.03 -2.22 15.27
N ASP A 150 0.71 -2.11 15.13
CA ASP A 150 -0.02 -2.43 13.92
C ASP A 150 -0.43 -1.16 13.18
N VAL A 151 -0.17 -1.10 11.87
CA VAL A 151 -0.45 0.06 11.02
C VAL A 151 -1.94 0.42 11.01
N LEU A 152 -2.83 -0.58 11.00
CA LEU A 152 -4.28 -0.37 10.95
C LEU A 152 -4.95 -0.53 12.32
N GLY A 153 -4.20 -0.93 13.35
CA GLY A 153 -4.72 -1.20 14.69
C GLY A 153 -5.39 -2.58 14.82
N LEU A 154 -5.04 -3.53 13.97
CA LEU A 154 -5.57 -4.89 13.97
C LEU A 154 -4.79 -5.80 14.95
N ASP A 155 -5.45 -6.83 15.46
CA ASP A 155 -4.83 -7.88 16.27
C ASP A 155 -5.48 -9.23 15.95
N PHE A 156 -4.66 -10.15 15.44
CA PHE A 156 -5.02 -11.54 15.10
C PHE A 156 -4.38 -12.58 16.04
N GLY A 157 -3.71 -12.10 17.10
CA GLY A 157 -2.91 -12.86 18.05
C GLY A 157 -1.60 -13.39 17.49
N ASP A 158 -1.06 -14.41 18.15
CA ASP A 158 0.27 -15.01 17.93
C ASP A 158 0.21 -16.52 17.63
N ARG A 159 -1.00 -17.10 17.61
CA ARG A 159 -1.21 -18.52 17.31
C ARG A 159 -1.20 -18.79 15.80
N ALA A 160 -0.99 -20.06 15.47
CA ALA A 160 -0.99 -20.58 14.10
C ALA A 160 -2.31 -20.35 13.37
N ALA A 161 -3.44 -20.60 14.02
CA ALA A 161 -4.74 -20.17 13.54
C ALA A 161 -4.96 -18.71 13.95
N PRO A 162 -5.09 -17.75 13.01
CA PRO A 162 -5.35 -16.36 13.35
C PRO A 162 -6.72 -16.24 14.03
N HIS A 163 -6.83 -15.37 15.04
CA HIS A 163 -8.06 -15.12 15.77
C HIS A 163 -8.27 -13.61 15.95
N VAL A 164 -9.41 -13.10 15.49
CA VAL A 164 -9.69 -11.67 15.52
C VAL A 164 -9.94 -11.21 16.96
N LYS A 165 -9.06 -10.35 17.49
CA LYS A 165 -9.33 -9.61 18.73
C LYS A 165 -9.96 -8.25 18.46
N VAL A 166 -9.60 -7.62 17.34
CA VAL A 166 -10.15 -6.33 16.90
C VAL A 166 -10.92 -6.49 15.59
N LYS A 167 -12.25 -6.35 15.64
CA LYS A 167 -13.14 -6.58 14.50
C LYS A 167 -13.53 -5.31 13.72
N MET A 168 -13.35 -4.14 14.35
CA MET A 168 -13.70 -2.85 13.77
C MET A 168 -12.62 -1.82 14.06
N ILE A 169 -12.32 -1.00 13.06
CA ILE A 169 -11.44 0.16 13.17
C ILE A 169 -12.27 1.42 12.97
N GLN A 170 -12.11 2.40 13.86
CA GLN A 170 -12.75 3.70 13.73
C GLN A 170 -11.77 4.71 13.13
N PHE A 171 -12.21 5.45 12.11
CA PHE A 171 -11.46 6.56 11.54
C PHE A 171 -12.43 7.63 11.04
N ASN A 172 -12.17 8.90 11.39
CA ASN A 172 -13.04 10.04 11.05
C ASN A 172 -14.55 9.77 11.25
N GLN A 173 -14.91 9.27 12.44
CA GLN A 173 -16.29 8.94 12.82
C GLN A 173 -16.95 7.80 12.00
N GLN A 174 -16.23 7.17 11.08
CA GLN A 174 -16.66 5.99 10.35
C GLN A 174 -16.09 4.72 10.99
N ASN A 175 -16.84 3.62 10.89
CA ASN A 175 -16.44 2.30 11.36
C ASN A 175 -16.18 1.39 10.16
N TYR A 176 -15.03 0.72 10.15
CA TYR A 176 -14.63 -0.22 9.12
C TYR A 176 -14.55 -1.62 9.72
N ASN A 177 -15.36 -2.54 9.20
CA ASN A 177 -15.27 -3.96 9.54
C ASN A 177 -14.16 -4.64 8.72
N LEU A 178 -13.87 -5.91 9.01
CA LEU A 178 -12.80 -6.65 8.32
C LEU A 178 -12.99 -6.75 6.80
N GLU A 179 -14.23 -6.87 6.31
CA GLU A 179 -14.53 -6.92 4.88
C GLU A 179 -14.14 -5.61 4.19
N LYS A 180 -14.57 -4.46 4.74
CA LYS A 180 -14.25 -3.15 4.20
C LYS A 180 -12.75 -2.84 4.32
N ILE A 181 -12.12 -3.25 5.43
CA ILE A 181 -10.67 -3.14 5.62
C ILE A 181 -9.92 -3.93 4.57
N LEU A 182 -10.30 -5.18 4.31
CA LEU A 182 -9.69 -6.02 3.28
C LEU A 182 -9.86 -5.39 1.89
N ALA A 183 -11.08 -4.96 1.54
CA ALA A 183 -11.36 -4.32 0.27
C ALA A 183 -10.52 -3.05 0.06
N HIS A 184 -10.47 -2.16 1.06
CA HIS A 184 -9.67 -0.94 0.99
C HIS A 184 -8.16 -1.23 0.96
N SER A 185 -7.72 -2.26 1.70
CA SER A 185 -6.32 -2.68 1.67
C SER A 185 -5.94 -3.22 0.28
N LYS A 186 -6.81 -4.00 -0.39
CA LYS A 186 -6.59 -4.47 -1.76
C LYS A 186 -6.35 -3.30 -2.71
N ILE A 187 -7.20 -2.26 -2.66
CA ILE A 187 -7.06 -1.05 -3.50
C ILE A 187 -5.72 -0.36 -3.24
N GLN A 188 -5.38 -0.12 -1.97
CA GLN A 188 -4.16 0.61 -1.62
C GLN A 188 -2.89 -0.18 -1.93
N MET A 189 -2.90 -1.50 -1.70
CA MET A 189 -1.75 -2.36 -1.98
C MET A 189 -1.55 -2.59 -3.47
N ASP A 190 -2.61 -2.69 -4.28
CA ASP A 190 -2.50 -2.77 -5.74
C ASP A 190 -1.71 -1.59 -6.32
N GLN A 191 -1.93 -0.39 -5.78
CA GLN A 191 -1.21 0.80 -6.20
C GLN A 191 0.22 0.82 -5.65
N ARG A 192 0.37 0.54 -4.35
CA ARG A 192 1.64 0.67 -3.63
C ARG A 192 2.68 -0.37 -4.06
N LEU A 193 2.26 -1.60 -4.34
CA LEU A 193 3.17 -2.72 -4.70
C LEU A 193 3.97 -2.49 -5.98
N ARG A 194 3.57 -1.52 -6.80
CA ARG A 194 4.26 -1.12 -8.02
C ARG A 194 5.59 -0.40 -7.76
N PHE A 195 5.76 0.12 -6.55
CA PHE A 195 6.89 1.00 -6.20
C PHE A 195 7.76 0.46 -5.06
N VAL A 196 7.31 -0.58 -4.34
CA VAL A 196 7.98 -1.06 -3.12
C VAL A 196 8.65 -2.41 -3.34
N GLU A 197 9.92 -2.51 -2.93
CA GLU A 197 10.67 -3.77 -2.88
C GLU A 197 10.84 -4.30 -1.45
N LYS A 198 11.18 -3.42 -0.51
CA LYS A 198 11.27 -3.71 0.93
C LYS A 198 10.56 -2.62 1.70
N ASP A 199 9.43 -2.98 2.30
CA ASP A 199 8.58 -2.07 3.05
C ASP A 199 7.85 -2.87 4.15
N PRO A 200 8.37 -2.87 5.40
CA PRO A 200 7.75 -3.58 6.52
C PRO A 200 6.32 -3.14 6.84
N ILE A 201 5.95 -1.89 6.53
CA ILE A 201 4.59 -1.37 6.74
C ILE A 201 3.63 -2.04 5.73
N THR A 202 3.99 -2.04 4.45
CA THR A 202 3.25 -2.78 3.42
C THR A 202 3.20 -4.28 3.74
N ALA A 203 4.33 -4.85 4.18
CA ALA A 203 4.40 -6.24 4.55
C ALA A 203 3.42 -6.60 5.68
N GLN A 204 3.29 -5.76 6.71
CA GLN A 204 2.33 -5.98 7.79
C GLN A 204 0.87 -5.87 7.31
N ILE A 205 0.55 -4.91 6.44
CA ILE A 205 -0.79 -4.80 5.86
C ILE A 205 -1.14 -6.06 5.06
N LEU A 206 -0.25 -6.55 4.19
CA LEU A 206 -0.46 -7.79 3.44
C LEU A 206 -0.59 -9.02 4.34
N PHE A 207 0.22 -9.10 5.39
CA PHE A 207 0.11 -10.15 6.40
C PHE A 207 -1.27 -10.12 7.07
N ASN A 208 -1.79 -8.93 7.39
CA ASN A 208 -3.13 -8.77 7.96
C ASN A 208 -4.24 -9.08 6.96
N MET A 209 -4.08 -8.71 5.69
CA MET A 209 -5.01 -9.13 4.63
C MET A 209 -5.09 -10.66 4.56
N ALA A 210 -3.95 -11.36 4.61
CA ALA A 210 -3.93 -12.82 4.63
C ALA A 210 -4.67 -13.39 5.85
N ASN A 211 -4.50 -12.79 7.05
CA ASN A 211 -5.25 -13.19 8.24
C ASN A 211 -6.77 -13.03 8.05
N ILE A 212 -7.21 -11.92 7.44
CA ILE A 212 -8.63 -11.67 7.17
C ILE A 212 -9.17 -12.73 6.20
N GLU A 213 -8.48 -12.99 5.09
CA GLU A 213 -8.86 -14.01 4.10
C GLU A 213 -9.00 -15.40 4.75
N VAL A 214 -8.07 -15.78 5.63
CA VAL A 214 -8.09 -17.05 6.38
C VAL A 214 -9.29 -17.13 7.33
N ILE A 215 -9.62 -16.02 8.00
CA ILE A 215 -10.74 -15.97 8.96
C ILE A 215 -12.09 -15.98 8.25
N GLN A 216 -12.20 -15.24 7.14
CA GLN A 216 -13.42 -15.14 6.35
C GLN A 216 -13.66 -16.39 5.49
N MET A 217 -12.69 -17.29 5.38
CA MET A 217 -12.75 -18.48 4.52
C MET A 217 -13.06 -18.09 3.08
N SER A 218 -12.28 -17.13 2.57
CA SER A 218 -12.45 -16.59 1.23
C SER A 218 -12.36 -17.65 0.13
N TRP A 219 -13.10 -17.39 -0.95
CA TRP A 219 -13.32 -18.25 -2.10
C TRP A 219 -12.16 -18.28 -3.08
N GLU A 220 -11.35 -17.23 -3.07
CA GLU A 220 -10.23 -17.08 -3.98
C GLU A 220 -9.12 -18.04 -3.54
N GLU A 221 -8.95 -19.13 -4.31
CA GLU A 221 -7.87 -20.07 -4.09
C GLU A 221 -6.53 -19.32 -4.09
N ASP A 222 -5.65 -19.70 -3.16
CA ASP A 222 -4.31 -19.13 -2.98
C ASP A 222 -4.19 -17.66 -2.54
N ALA A 223 -5.29 -16.92 -2.32
CA ALA A 223 -5.22 -15.53 -1.86
C ALA A 223 -4.36 -15.36 -0.59
N ALA A 224 -4.65 -16.12 0.48
CA ALA A 224 -3.89 -16.03 1.72
C ALA A 224 -2.41 -16.50 1.59
N PRO A 225 -2.09 -17.67 0.98
CA PRO A 225 -0.70 -18.07 0.72
C PRO A 225 0.12 -17.03 -0.07
N VAL A 226 -0.47 -16.41 -1.10
CA VAL A 226 0.19 -15.39 -1.93
C VAL A 226 0.45 -14.13 -1.11
N LEU A 227 -0.53 -13.68 -0.31
CA LEU A 227 -0.38 -12.52 0.56
C LEU A 227 0.71 -12.72 1.64
N TYR A 228 0.74 -13.88 2.32
CA TYR A 228 1.82 -14.18 3.27
C TYR A 228 3.18 -14.23 2.58
N SER A 229 3.28 -14.86 1.42
CA SER A 229 4.55 -14.96 0.69
C SER A 229 5.04 -13.59 0.22
N THR A 230 4.12 -12.72 -0.19
CA THR A 230 4.42 -11.34 -0.56
C THR A 230 4.84 -10.52 0.65
N ALA A 231 4.15 -10.65 1.79
CA ALA A 231 4.54 -10.02 3.04
C ALA A 231 5.96 -10.44 3.49
N SER A 232 6.29 -11.72 3.37
CA SER A 232 7.64 -12.23 3.66
C SER A 232 8.69 -11.56 2.76
N ARG A 233 8.45 -11.51 1.44
CA ARG A 233 9.34 -10.86 0.46
C ARG A 233 9.58 -9.37 0.76
N LEU A 234 8.55 -8.65 1.19
CA LEU A 234 8.65 -7.23 1.52
C LEU A 234 9.27 -6.93 2.90
N GLY A 235 9.56 -7.98 3.69
CA GLY A 235 10.26 -7.84 4.97
C GLY A 235 9.34 -7.68 6.17
N TYR A 236 8.31 -8.54 6.28
CA TYR A 236 7.47 -8.60 7.48
C TYR A 236 8.30 -8.78 8.77
N SER A 237 7.92 -8.07 9.82
CA SER A 237 8.73 -7.93 11.04
C SER A 237 8.77 -9.17 11.93
N HIS A 238 7.86 -10.13 11.73
CA HIS A 238 7.75 -11.37 12.53
C HIS A 238 7.75 -12.62 11.63
N PRO A 239 8.90 -13.02 11.06
CA PRO A 239 8.98 -14.12 10.10
C PRO A 239 8.54 -15.46 10.70
N GLU A 240 8.83 -15.74 11.97
CA GLU A 240 8.41 -16.99 12.63
C GLU A 240 6.89 -17.15 12.69
N LEU A 241 6.17 -16.09 13.08
CA LEU A 241 4.70 -16.09 13.12
C LEU A 241 4.13 -16.27 11.70
N LEU A 242 4.73 -15.61 10.71
CA LEU A 242 4.33 -15.75 9.31
C LEU A 242 4.44 -17.18 8.83
N GLU A 243 5.58 -17.83 9.07
CA GLU A 243 5.78 -19.22 8.65
C GLU A 243 4.84 -20.18 9.38
N ILE A 244 4.59 -19.98 10.68
CA ILE A 244 3.63 -20.80 11.43
C ILE A 244 2.21 -20.66 10.84
N ARG A 245 1.78 -19.45 10.46
CA ARG A 245 0.46 -19.23 9.84
C ARG A 245 0.37 -19.77 8.42
N LYS A 246 1.43 -19.61 7.64
CA LYS A 246 1.53 -20.20 6.29
C LYS A 246 1.50 -21.73 6.36
N ASN A 247 2.19 -22.35 7.32
CA ASN A 247 2.13 -23.79 7.54
C ASN A 247 0.73 -24.24 7.97
N TYR A 248 0.07 -23.50 8.87
CA TYR A 248 -1.30 -23.80 9.29
C TYR A 248 -2.26 -23.93 8.09
N ILE A 249 -2.23 -22.98 7.16
CA ILE A 249 -3.13 -23.01 6.00
C ILE A 249 -2.80 -24.12 5.00
N LEU A 250 -1.53 -24.52 4.89
CA LEU A 250 -1.07 -25.52 3.93
C LEU A 250 -1.21 -26.96 4.46
N THR A 251 -1.05 -27.19 5.76
CA THR A 251 -0.92 -28.55 6.30
C THR A 251 -2.02 -28.94 7.29
N SER A 252 -2.79 -27.98 7.82
CA SER A 252 -3.80 -28.29 8.83
C SER A 252 -5.02 -28.97 8.21
N LYS A 253 -5.22 -30.26 8.54
CA LYS A 253 -6.45 -30.99 8.23
C LYS A 253 -7.71 -30.29 8.75
N TRP A 254 -7.59 -29.62 9.90
CA TRP A 254 -8.71 -28.86 10.49
C TRP A 254 -9.05 -27.61 9.68
N TYR A 255 -8.05 -26.88 9.20
CA TYR A 255 -8.27 -25.75 8.30
C TYR A 255 -8.87 -26.20 6.97
N ALA A 256 -8.33 -27.25 6.37
CA ALA A 256 -8.86 -27.84 5.15
C ALA A 256 -10.34 -28.26 5.30
N PHE A 257 -10.67 -28.94 6.41
CA PHE A 257 -12.06 -29.30 6.73
C PHE A 257 -12.98 -28.06 6.83
N LYS A 258 -12.54 -27.01 7.56
CA LYS A 258 -13.32 -25.77 7.68
C LYS A 258 -13.56 -25.08 6.34
N ARG A 259 -12.55 -25.07 5.46
CA ARG A 259 -12.67 -24.52 4.11
C ARG A 259 -13.69 -25.26 3.27
N VAL A 260 -13.61 -26.59 3.20
CA VAL A 260 -14.60 -27.42 2.47
C VAL A 260 -16.01 -27.17 2.99
N PHE A 261 -16.19 -27.09 4.32
CA PHE A 261 -17.49 -26.80 4.89
C PHE A 261 -18.00 -25.40 4.51
N ALA A 262 -17.14 -24.37 4.61
CA ALA A 262 -17.49 -23.03 4.15
C ALA A 262 -17.92 -23.08 2.67
N GLU A 263 -17.14 -23.76 1.83
CA GLU A 263 -17.37 -23.89 0.40
C GLU A 263 -18.76 -24.44 0.06
N ILE A 264 -19.13 -25.52 0.73
CA ILE A 264 -20.44 -26.15 0.62
C ILE A 264 -21.56 -25.17 1.03
N THR A 265 -21.41 -24.46 2.15
CA THR A 265 -22.48 -23.58 2.65
C THR A 265 -22.81 -22.43 1.70
N HIS A 266 -21.83 -21.90 0.97
CA HIS A 266 -22.04 -20.83 0.00
C HIS A 266 -22.63 -21.34 -1.30
N PHE A 267 -22.16 -22.49 -1.80
CA PHE A 267 -22.76 -23.14 -2.97
C PHE A 267 -24.28 -23.30 -2.80
N PHE A 268 -24.71 -23.76 -1.61
CA PHE A 268 -26.14 -23.86 -1.29
C PHE A 268 -26.85 -22.52 -1.11
N ARG A 269 -26.18 -21.47 -0.60
CA ARG A 269 -26.77 -20.12 -0.53
C ARG A 269 -27.04 -19.52 -1.91
N HIS A 270 -26.17 -19.78 -2.88
CA HIS A 270 -26.34 -19.28 -4.24
C HIS A 270 -27.31 -20.08 -5.11
N LEU A 271 -27.59 -21.35 -4.77
CA LEU A 271 -28.63 -22.14 -5.43
C LEU A 271 -30.06 -21.80 -4.97
N MET A 272 -30.21 -21.08 -3.85
CA MET A 272 -31.50 -20.71 -3.28
C MET A 272 -31.90 -19.25 -3.54
N VAL A 273 -31.16 -18.53 -4.38
CA VAL A 273 -31.44 -17.15 -4.84
C VAL A 273 -31.59 -17.18 -6.36
#